data_AF-A0A5J6U3T4-F1
#
_entry.id   AF-A0A5J6U3T4-F1
#
_cell.length_a   1.000
_cell.length_b   1.000
_cell.length_c   1.000
_cell.angle_alpha   90.00
_cell.angle_beta   90.00
_cell.angle_gamma   90.00
#
_symmetry.space_group_name_H-M   'P 1'
#
loop_
_entity.id
_entity.type
_entity.pdbx_description
1 polymer ?
#
loop_
_entity_poly.entity_id
_entity_poly.type
_entity_poly.pdbx_seq_one_letter_code
_entity_poly.pdbx_strand_id
1 'polypeptide(L)'
;MTCGVWTRRTVVGATAVRLRVRTRLGRAVAMRNLRLLEVALIRKGWRCLWFHTPQPRLWVYAGSGAREVGTLVTVRAVRGGWCYYRSSAGLRRPVASCGDVGVAAELLDAHLKARLFPGTFPG
;
A
#
# COMPACT_ATOMS: atom_id res chain seq x y z
N MET A 1 6.16 14.58 -11.31
CA MET A 1 7.08 13.42 -11.41
C MET A 1 6.28 12.15 -11.21
N THR A 2 5.82 11.55 -12.31
CA THR A 2 4.83 10.46 -12.32
C THR A 2 5.52 9.11 -12.16
N CYS A 3 4.92 8.21 -11.39
CA CYS A 3 5.30 6.80 -11.37
C CYS A 3 4.93 6.21 -12.74
N GLY A 4 5.90 6.20 -13.66
CA GLY A 4 5.71 5.84 -15.06
C GLY A 4 5.14 4.43 -15.24
N VAL A 5 4.08 4.34 -16.03
CA VAL A 5 3.57 3.12 -16.65
C VAL A 5 4.67 2.56 -17.56
N TRP A 6 5.19 1.37 -17.27
CA TRP A 6 6.11 0.68 -18.20
C TRP A 6 5.76 -0.80 -18.36
N THR A 7 5.53 -1.16 -19.62
CA THR A 7 5.36 -2.51 -20.16
C THR A 7 6.70 -3.21 -20.39
N ARG A 8 6.72 -4.51 -20.02
CA ARG A 8 7.54 -5.65 -20.48
C ARG A 8 9.03 -5.79 -20.09
N ARG A 9 9.29 -6.99 -19.51
CA ARG A 9 10.49 -7.87 -19.39
C ARG A 9 11.87 -7.24 -19.73
N THR A 10 12.86 -7.25 -18.84
CA THR A 10 13.74 -8.41 -18.55
C THR A 10 14.72 -8.10 -17.39
N VAL A 11 15.36 -9.15 -16.83
CA VAL A 11 16.39 -9.19 -15.75
C VAL A 11 15.87 -8.96 -14.32
N VAL A 12 15.09 -9.92 -13.81
CA VAL A 12 14.50 -9.93 -12.45
C VAL A 12 15.33 -10.83 -11.51
N GLY A 13 16.64 -10.62 -11.43
CA GLY A 13 17.52 -11.41 -10.57
C GLY A 13 18.17 -10.54 -9.49
N ALA A 14 19.26 -9.86 -9.86
CA ALA A 14 20.09 -9.08 -8.94
C ALA A 14 19.41 -7.79 -8.42
N THR A 15 18.64 -7.10 -9.26
CA THR A 15 17.91 -5.86 -8.91
C THR A 15 16.78 -6.12 -7.90
N ALA A 16 16.06 -7.24 -8.06
CA ALA A 16 14.99 -7.63 -7.14
C ALA A 16 15.51 -8.01 -5.75
N VAL A 17 16.71 -8.59 -5.68
CA VAL A 17 17.40 -8.89 -4.40
C VAL A 17 17.87 -7.59 -3.74
N ARG A 18 18.52 -6.67 -4.47
CA ARG A 18 18.94 -5.37 -3.94
C ARG A 18 17.78 -4.53 -3.41
N LEU A 19 16.63 -4.51 -4.11
CA LEU A 19 15.44 -3.79 -3.64
C LEU A 19 14.80 -4.45 -2.41
N ARG A 20 14.82 -5.78 -2.30
CA ARG A 20 14.39 -6.49 -1.09
C ARG A 20 15.29 -6.16 0.10
N VAL A 21 16.61 -6.17 -0.10
CA VAL A 21 17.59 -5.78 0.93
C VAL A 21 17.38 -4.31 1.32
N ARG A 22 17.22 -3.41 0.36
CA ARG A 22 16.97 -1.98 0.63
C ARG A 22 15.62 -1.74 1.33
N THR A 23 14.61 -2.54 1.04
CA THR A 23 13.32 -2.51 1.76
C THR A 23 13.49 -2.98 3.21
N ARG A 24 14.31 -4.00 3.45
CA ARG A 24 14.63 -4.46 4.81
C ARG A 24 15.45 -3.42 5.58
N LEU A 25 16.44 -2.80 4.94
CA LEU A 25 17.31 -1.78 5.53
C LEU A 25 16.57 -0.45 5.77
N GLY A 26 15.58 -0.11 4.94
CA GLY A 26 14.79 1.12 5.08
C GLY A 26 13.54 0.98 5.95
N ARG A 27 13.59 0.14 6.99
CA ARG A 27 12.47 -0.07 7.94
C ARG A 27 11.95 1.27 8.50
N ALA A 28 12.83 2.17 8.89
CA ALA A 28 12.46 3.50 9.39
C ALA A 28 11.69 4.32 8.35
N VAL A 29 12.13 4.29 7.08
CA VAL A 29 11.45 4.98 5.96
C VAL A 29 10.09 4.36 5.68
N ALA A 30 9.99 3.02 5.72
CA ALA A 30 8.71 2.32 5.58
C ALA A 30 7.74 2.68 6.70
N MET A 31 8.19 2.71 7.96
CA MET A 31 7.36 3.12 9.11
C MET A 31 6.91 4.58 8.98
N ARG A 32 7.81 5.51 8.62
CA ARG A 32 7.45 6.92 8.40
C ARG A 32 6.34 7.06 7.35
N ASN A 33 6.51 6.42 6.20
CA ASN A 33 5.52 6.50 5.12
C ASN A 33 4.19 5.83 5.49
N LEU A 34 4.21 4.70 6.20
CA LEU A 34 2.99 4.07 6.69
C LEU A 34 2.27 4.92 7.74
N ARG A 35 3.00 5.64 8.58
CA ARG A 35 2.41 6.53 9.59
C ARG A 35 1.77 7.78 8.96
N LEU A 36 2.38 8.32 7.91
CA LEU A 36 1.74 9.39 7.13
C LEU A 36 0.46 8.90 6.46
N LEU A 37 0.48 7.67 5.93
CA LEU A 37 -0.69 7.06 5.31
C LEU A 37 -1.80 6.79 6.33
N GLU A 38 -1.46 6.28 7.52
CA GLU A 38 -2.37 6.07 8.65
C GLU A 38 -3.13 7.36 9.00
N VAL A 39 -2.42 8.48 9.17
CA VAL A 39 -3.07 9.79 9.47
C VAL A 39 -4.03 10.21 8.35
N ALA A 40 -3.68 9.95 7.09
CA ALA A 40 -4.56 10.26 5.96
C ALA A 40 -5.82 9.37 5.94
N LEU A 41 -5.68 8.08 6.26
CA LEU A 41 -6.78 7.12 6.26
C LEU A 41 -7.71 7.27 7.46
N ILE A 42 -7.17 7.56 8.65
CA ILE A 42 -7.98 7.85 9.85
C ILE A 42 -8.90 9.06 9.60
N ARG A 43 -8.39 10.11 8.96
CA ARG A 43 -9.21 11.28 8.55
C ARG A 43 -10.33 10.94 7.57
N LYS A 44 -10.21 9.83 6.84
CA LYS A 44 -11.25 9.31 5.94
C LYS A 44 -12.22 8.33 6.62
N GLY A 45 -12.06 8.08 7.93
CA GLY A 45 -12.94 7.22 8.71
C GLY A 45 -12.49 5.76 8.80
N TRP A 46 -11.27 5.42 8.36
CA TRP A 46 -10.74 4.07 8.45
C TRP A 46 -10.06 3.79 9.79
N ARG A 47 -10.14 2.53 10.24
CA ARG A 47 -9.35 2.04 11.37
C ARG A 47 -8.05 1.44 10.85
N CYS A 48 -6.99 1.57 11.64
CA CYS A 48 -5.64 1.16 11.28
C CYS A 48 -5.04 0.29 12.39
N LEU A 49 -4.44 -0.84 12.02
CA LEU A 49 -3.74 -1.74 12.92
C LEU A 49 -2.34 -2.05 12.39
N TRP A 50 -1.35 -1.94 13.25
CA TRP A 50 0.06 -2.12 12.88
C TRP A 50 0.53 -3.56 13.00
N PHE A 51 1.35 -3.97 12.03
CA PHE A 51 2.10 -5.21 12.06
C PHE A 51 3.58 -4.91 11.82
N HIS A 52 4.44 -5.25 12.78
CA HIS A 52 5.85 -4.87 12.73
C HIS A 52 6.76 -5.95 12.15
N THR A 53 6.29 -7.19 11.99
CA THR A 53 7.14 -8.35 11.64
C THR A 53 6.59 -9.14 10.44
N PRO A 54 7.47 -9.65 9.54
CA PRO A 54 8.92 -9.40 9.42
C PRO A 54 9.27 -8.04 8.76
N GLN A 55 8.27 -7.28 8.32
CA GLN A 55 8.41 -5.93 7.76
C GLN A 55 7.21 -5.08 8.22
N PRO A 56 7.34 -3.74 8.33
CA PRO A 56 6.21 -2.88 8.67
C PRO A 56 5.06 -3.02 7.67
N ARG A 57 3.85 -3.25 8.19
CA ARG A 57 2.60 -3.28 7.46
C ARG A 57 1.51 -2.60 8.27
N LEU A 58 0.53 -2.08 7.56
CA LEU A 58 -0.64 -1.41 8.12
C LEU A 58 -1.88 -2.13 7.60
N TRP A 59 -2.66 -2.73 8.49
CA TRP A 59 -3.99 -3.23 8.16
C TRP A 59 -4.97 -2.08 8.26
N VAL A 60 -5.65 -1.80 7.16
CA VAL A 60 -6.65 -0.73 7.05
C VAL A 60 -8.00 -1.40 6.90
N TYR A 61 -8.95 -1.07 7.77
CA TYR A 61 -10.21 -1.79 7.85
C TYR A 61 -11.38 -0.93 8.34
N ALA A 62 -12.59 -1.38 8.04
CA ALA A 62 -13.83 -0.87 8.60
C ALA A 62 -14.90 -1.97 8.61
N GLY A 63 -15.99 -1.70 9.32
CA GLY A 63 -17.05 -2.66 9.57
C GLY A 63 -16.80 -3.50 10.84
N SER A 64 -17.71 -4.43 11.08
CA SER A 64 -17.66 -5.36 12.21
C SER A 64 -18.38 -6.65 11.84
N GLY A 65 -17.96 -7.78 12.41
CA GLY A 65 -18.58 -9.09 12.17
C GLY A 65 -18.52 -9.51 10.70
N ALA A 66 -19.63 -10.00 10.15
CA ALA A 66 -19.69 -10.53 8.79
C ALA A 66 -19.45 -9.52 7.65
N ARG A 67 -19.38 -8.20 7.96
CA ARG A 67 -19.12 -7.13 6.98
C ARG A 67 -17.78 -6.42 7.22
N GLU A 68 -16.86 -7.02 7.98
CA GLU A 68 -15.52 -6.49 8.09
C GLU A 68 -14.81 -6.55 6.73
N VAL A 69 -14.35 -5.40 6.24
CA VAL A 69 -13.46 -5.34 5.09
C VAL A 69 -12.13 -4.75 5.51
N GLY A 70 -11.06 -5.20 4.87
CA GLY A 70 -9.78 -4.56 5.03
C GLY A 70 -8.78 -4.92 3.94
N THR A 71 -7.65 -4.24 4.00
CA THR A 71 -6.49 -4.53 3.15
C THR A 71 -5.21 -4.29 3.93
N LEU A 72 -4.22 -5.13 3.67
CA LEU A 72 -2.89 -4.98 4.25
C LEU A 72 -2.05 -4.13 3.32
N VAL A 73 -1.52 -3.02 3.82
CA VAL A 73 -0.65 -2.11 3.09
C VAL A 73 0.78 -2.28 3.57
N THR A 74 1.72 -2.26 2.64
CA THR A 74 3.15 -2.28 2.93
C THR A 74 3.87 -1.26 2.05
N VAL A 75 5.08 -0.89 2.46
CA VAL A 75 5.93 0.05 1.72
C VAL A 75 7.14 -0.70 1.20
N ARG A 76 7.46 -0.52 -0.08
CA ARG A 76 8.61 -1.18 -0.73
C ARG A 76 9.46 -0.19 -1.49
N ALA A 77 10.77 -0.41 -1.44
CA ALA A 77 11.70 0.34 -2.27
C ALA A 77 11.53 -0.07 -3.73
N VAL A 78 11.50 0.93 -4.62
CA VAL A 78 11.47 0.78 -6.07
C VAL A 78 12.62 1.59 -6.68
N ARG A 79 12.86 1.43 -7.99
CA ARG A 79 13.77 2.35 -8.69
C ARG A 79 13.17 3.77 -8.61
N GLY A 80 13.89 4.71 -8.01
CA GLY A 80 13.46 6.11 -7.88
C GLY A 80 12.75 6.46 -6.57
N GLY A 81 12.57 5.53 -5.62
CA GLY A 81 12.01 5.87 -4.31
C GLY A 81 11.30 4.71 -3.61
N TRP A 82 10.14 5.01 -3.04
CA TRP A 82 9.33 4.09 -2.26
C TRP A 82 7.88 4.17 -2.74
N CYS A 83 7.19 3.03 -2.77
CA CYS A 83 5.76 2.97 -3.12
C CYS A 83 4.97 2.19 -2.09
N TYR A 84 3.69 2.56 -1.96
CA TYR A 84 2.69 1.79 -1.22
C TYR A 84 2.22 0.60 -2.06
N TYR A 85 2.06 -0.55 -1.42
CA TYR A 85 1.58 -1.78 -2.03
C TYR A 85 0.46 -2.37 -1.19
N ARG A 86 -0.58 -2.86 -1.85
CA ARG A 86 -1.60 -3.70 -1.24
C ARG A 86 -1.17 -5.16 -1.27
N SER A 87 -1.56 -5.90 -0.24
CA SER A 87 -1.43 -7.35 -0.19
C SER A 87 -2.73 -7.95 -0.73
N SER A 88 -2.82 -8.12 -2.04
CA SER A 88 -3.87 -8.90 -2.71
C SER A 88 -3.35 -10.28 -3.13
N ALA A 89 -4.24 -11.27 -3.17
CA ALA A 89 -4.01 -12.54 -3.85
C ALA A 89 -4.01 -12.30 -5.38
N GLY A 90 -2.95 -11.67 -5.90
CA GLY A 90 -2.88 -11.24 -7.29
C GLY A 90 -1.96 -10.03 -7.48
N LEU A 91 -1.62 -9.74 -8.75
CA LEU A 91 -0.57 -8.81 -9.22
C LEU A 91 -0.13 -7.75 -8.20
N ARG A 92 1.15 -7.81 -7.83
CA ARG A 92 1.85 -6.86 -6.94
C ARG A 92 2.06 -5.49 -7.59
N ARG A 93 1.00 -4.81 -8.03
CA ARG A 93 1.08 -3.45 -8.54
C ARG A 93 1.16 -2.46 -7.36
N PRO A 94 2.00 -1.41 -7.48
CA PRO A 94 2.00 -0.33 -6.50
C PRO A 94 0.64 0.39 -6.54
N VAL A 95 0.18 0.84 -5.38
CA VAL A 95 -0.99 1.72 -5.26
C VAL A 95 -0.61 3.12 -5.72
N ALA A 96 0.46 3.67 -5.14
CA ALA A 96 0.95 5.01 -5.43
C ALA A 96 2.39 5.16 -4.92
N SER A 97 3.07 6.21 -5.38
CA SER A 97 4.34 6.66 -4.81
C SER A 97 4.17 7.12 -3.36
N CYS A 98 5.17 6.88 -2.51
CA CYS A 98 5.19 7.42 -1.14
C CYS A 98 5.32 8.94 -1.08
N GLY A 99 5.72 9.59 -2.19
CA GLY A 99 5.69 11.06 -2.31
C GLY A 99 4.28 11.64 -2.33
N ASP A 100 3.27 10.82 -2.68
CA ASP A 100 1.90 11.27 -2.93
C ASP A 100 0.92 10.57 -1.97
N VAL A 101 1.08 10.81 -0.67
CA VAL A 101 0.27 10.16 0.39
C VAL A 101 -1.22 10.40 0.21
N GLY A 102 -1.62 11.58 -0.25
CA GLY A 102 -3.02 11.92 -0.54
C GLY A 102 -3.60 11.00 -1.62
N VAL A 103 -2.91 10.86 -2.75
CA VAL A 103 -3.32 9.96 -3.84
C VAL A 103 -3.39 8.51 -3.37
N ALA A 104 -2.42 8.07 -2.57
CA ALA A 104 -2.43 6.74 -1.99
C ALA A 104 -3.67 6.50 -1.10
N ALA A 105 -4.03 7.49 -0.27
CA ALA A 105 -5.20 7.43 0.61
C ALA A 105 -6.52 7.42 -0.18
N GLU A 106 -6.64 8.23 -1.24
CA GLU A 106 -7.83 8.23 -2.12
C GLU A 106 -8.02 6.87 -2.81
N LEU A 107 -6.95 6.30 -3.38
CA LEU A 107 -7.04 5.01 -4.07
C LEU A 107 -7.38 3.86 -3.10
N LEU A 108 -6.89 3.92 -1.86
CA LEU A 108 -7.24 2.95 -0.82
C LEU A 108 -8.69 3.12 -0.34
N ASP A 109 -9.12 4.36 -0.15
CA ASP A 109 -10.48 4.69 0.27
C ASP A 109 -11.51 4.21 -0.76
N ALA A 110 -11.31 4.54 -2.04
CA ALA A 110 -12.14 4.08 -3.14
C ALA A 110 -12.18 2.54 -3.21
N HIS A 111 -11.01 1.89 -3.11
CA HIS A 111 -10.92 0.44 -3.12
C HIS A 111 -11.71 -0.21 -1.98
N LEU A 112 -11.57 0.29 -0.75
CA LEU A 112 -12.22 -0.30 0.41
C LEU A 112 -13.73 0.03 0.44
N LYS A 113 -14.15 1.23 0.03
CA LYS A 113 -15.58 1.59 -0.12
C LYS A 113 -16.30 0.69 -1.11
N ALA A 114 -15.68 0.39 -2.25
CA ALA A 114 -16.24 -0.55 -3.22
C ALA A 114 -16.46 -1.95 -2.64
N ARG A 115 -15.66 -2.37 -1.63
CA ARG A 115 -15.85 -3.65 -0.94
C ARG A 115 -16.89 -3.59 0.18
N LEU A 116 -17.04 -2.46 0.86
CA LEU A 116 -18.10 -2.25 1.85
C LEU A 116 -19.49 -2.18 1.22
N PHE A 117 -19.58 -1.54 0.05
CA PHE A 117 -20.82 -1.25 -0.65
C PHE A 117 -20.77 -1.86 -2.07
N PRO A 118 -20.77 -3.20 -2.17
CA PRO A 118 -20.76 -3.86 -3.47
C PRO A 118 -22.01 -3.47 -4.26
N GLY A 119 -21.82 -2.96 -5.48
CA GLY A 119 -22.90 -2.50 -6.37
C GLY A 119 -23.25 -1.01 -6.27
N THR A 120 -22.65 -0.25 -5.35
CA THR A 120 -22.86 1.20 -5.24
C THR A 120 -21.90 2.03 -6.10
N PHE A 121 -20.72 1.47 -6.43
CA PHE A 121 -19.70 2.16 -7.21
C PHE A 121 -19.27 1.28 -8.40
N PRO A 122 -19.10 1.85 -9.62
CA PRO A 122 -18.54 1.12 -10.74
C PRO A 122 -17.08 0.74 -10.44
N GLY A 123 -16.73 -0.53 -10.69
CA GLY A 123 -15.42 -1.12 -10.41
C GLY A 123 -14.35 -0.82 -11.45
#